data_AF-A0A535I9Y9-F1
#
_entry.id   AF-A0A535I9Y9-F1
#
_cell.length_a   1.000
_cell.length_b   1.000
_cell.length_c   1.000
_cell.angle_alpha   90.00
_cell.angle_beta   90.00
_cell.angle_gamma   90.00
#
_symmetry.space_group_name_H-M   'P 1'
#
loop_
_entity.id
_entity.type
_entity.pdbx_description
1 polymer ?
#
loop_
_entity_poly.entity_id
_entity_poly.type
_entity_poly.pdbx_seq_one_letter_code
_entity_poly.pdbx_strand_id
1 'polypeptide(L)'
;MNGNQRPYLTVVIPAYNEESRLPETLKRITSYFREQGHSVEILVVDDGSNDRTAQVVREVAAEYPEVRLIQSEHRGKGFTVRTGVLNATGEHILVCDADLATKKNRSLRLTCRMVTQSPLPRAKGWARAASASRFTGT
;
A
#
# COMPACT_ATOMS: atom_id res chain seq x y z
N MET A 1 -17.86 13.59 17.44
CA MET A 1 -18.36 12.48 16.59
C MET A 1 -17.39 12.35 15.42
N ASN A 2 -16.62 11.30 15.14
CA ASN A 2 -16.31 10.04 15.82
C ASN A 2 -14.79 9.89 15.75
N GLY A 3 -14.12 9.90 16.91
CA GLY A 3 -12.69 9.61 16.97
C GLY A 3 -12.44 8.15 16.67
N ASN A 4 -11.43 7.88 15.84
CA ASN A 4 -10.76 6.58 15.76
C ASN A 4 -11.47 5.45 14.99
N GLN A 5 -12.08 5.73 13.83
CA GLN A 5 -12.38 4.67 12.88
C GLN A 5 -11.08 4.30 12.15
N ARG A 6 -10.53 3.10 12.45
CA ARG A 6 -9.37 2.57 11.72
C ARG A 6 -9.77 2.33 10.26
N PRO A 7 -8.87 2.55 9.28
CA PRO A 7 -9.14 2.18 7.89
C PRO A 7 -9.52 0.69 7.81
N TYR A 8 -10.46 0.33 6.94
CA TYR A 8 -10.77 -1.07 6.68
C TYR A 8 -9.55 -1.79 6.09
N LEU A 9 -8.78 -1.10 5.26
CA LEU A 9 -7.64 -1.64 4.54
C LEU A 9 -6.45 -0.68 4.53
N THR A 10 -5.25 -1.17 4.81
CA THR A 10 -4.00 -0.51 4.42
C THR A 10 -3.41 -1.22 3.21
N VAL A 11 -3.14 -0.47 2.15
CA VAL A 11 -2.36 -0.90 0.99
C VAL A 11 -0.93 -0.42 1.15
N VAL A 12 0.00 -1.34 1.38
CA VAL A 12 1.43 -1.07 1.47
C VAL A 12 2.07 -1.20 0.09
N ILE A 13 2.74 -0.14 -0.36
CA ILE A 13 3.41 -0.08 -1.66
C ILE A 13 4.91 0.19 -1.43
N PRO A 14 5.77 -0.84 -1.51
CA PRO A 14 7.21 -0.61 -1.55
C PRO A 14 7.59 0.09 -2.86
N ALA A 15 8.45 1.10 -2.79
CA ALA A 15 8.87 1.90 -3.91
C ALA A 15 10.39 2.11 -3.91
N TYR A 16 11.00 2.04 -5.10
CA TYR A 16 12.39 2.42 -5.33
C TYR A 16 12.55 2.89 -6.78
N ASN A 17 12.83 4.18 -6.96
CA ASN A 17 12.94 4.84 -8.26
C ASN A 17 11.69 4.67 -9.16
N GLU A 18 10.53 5.03 -8.65
CA GLU A 18 9.20 4.85 -9.28
C GLU A 18 8.51 6.19 -9.59
N GLU A 19 9.25 7.30 -9.76
CA GLU A 19 8.69 8.66 -9.93
C GLU A 19 7.68 8.79 -11.08
N SER A 20 7.83 7.98 -12.13
CA SER A 20 6.97 8.02 -13.32
C SER A 20 5.68 7.22 -13.19
N ARG A 21 5.63 6.23 -12.29
CA ARG A 21 4.54 5.24 -12.21
C ARG A 21 3.67 5.41 -10.99
N LEU A 22 4.27 5.76 -9.86
CA LEU A 22 3.56 5.97 -8.59
C LEU A 22 2.37 6.92 -8.70
N PRO A 23 2.46 8.09 -9.36
CA PRO A 23 1.36 9.05 -9.35
C PRO A 23 0.06 8.47 -9.94
N GLU A 24 0.15 7.77 -11.08
CA GLU A 24 -1.01 7.16 -11.71
C GLU A 24 -1.54 5.97 -10.89
N THR A 25 -0.63 5.14 -10.37
CA THR A 25 -0.96 4.01 -9.51
C THR A 25 -1.74 4.45 -8.27
N LEU A 26 -1.25 5.46 -7.55
CA LEU A 26 -1.88 5.98 -6.35
C LEU A 26 -3.26 6.57 -6.65
N LYS A 27 -3.38 7.36 -7.72
CA LYS A 27 -4.67 7.93 -8.14
C LYS A 27 -5.70 6.85 -8.44
N ARG A 28 -5.31 5.79 -9.18
CA ARG A 28 -6.20 4.67 -9.51
C ARG A 28 -6.67 3.89 -8.29
N ILE A 29 -5.75 3.52 -7.40
CA ILE A 29 -6.08 2.80 -6.16
C ILE A 29 -7.02 3.64 -5.31
N THR A 30 -6.71 4.92 -5.16
CA THR A 30 -7.51 5.83 -4.33
C THR A 30 -8.92 6.00 -4.87
N SER A 31 -9.07 6.29 -6.17
CA SER A 31 -10.38 6.43 -6.81
C SER A 31 -11.22 5.15 -6.67
N TYR A 32 -10.62 3.98 -6.90
CA TYR A 32 -11.32 2.70 -6.76
C TYR A 32 -11.90 2.52 -5.36
N PHE A 33 -11.13 2.72 -4.30
CA PHE A 33 -11.63 2.53 -2.93
C PHE A 33 -12.65 3.60 -2.50
N ARG A 34 -12.49 4.84 -2.98
CA ARG A 34 -13.49 5.90 -2.78
C ARG A 34 -14.84 5.53 -3.42
N GLU A 35 -14.83 5.01 -4.64
CA GLU A 35 -16.04 4.55 -5.34
C GLU A 35 -16.76 3.41 -4.62
N GLN A 36 -16.00 2.51 -3.98
CA GLN A 36 -16.56 1.40 -3.20
C GLN A 36 -17.03 1.81 -1.79
N GLY A 37 -16.80 3.07 -1.37
CA GLY A 37 -17.19 3.56 -0.04
C GLY A 37 -16.39 2.95 1.12
N HIS A 38 -15.23 2.33 0.85
CA HIS A 38 -14.38 1.73 1.87
C HIS A 38 -13.32 2.72 2.36
N SER A 39 -13.07 2.75 3.67
CA SER A 39 -11.95 3.52 4.23
C SER A 39 -10.63 2.81 3.93
N VAL A 40 -9.74 3.49 3.20
CA VAL A 40 -8.43 2.96 2.81
C VAL A 40 -7.31 3.86 3.33
N GLU A 41 -6.20 3.26 3.70
CA GLU A 41 -4.90 3.91 3.85
C GLU A 41 -3.98 3.38 2.75
N ILE A 42 -3.27 4.26 2.05
CA ILE A 42 -2.27 3.88 1.06
C ILE A 42 -0.91 4.29 1.62
N LEU A 43 -0.12 3.31 2.05
CA LEU A 43 1.16 3.53 2.68
C LEU A 43 2.29 3.23 1.69
N VAL A 44 2.88 4.26 1.13
CA VAL A 44 4.07 4.14 0.27
C VAL A 44 5.31 4.12 1.14
N VAL A 45 6.16 3.12 0.94
CA VAL A 45 7.45 3.00 1.62
C VAL A 45 8.57 3.13 0.60
N ASP A 46 9.24 4.26 0.61
CA ASP A 46 10.37 4.60 -0.25
C ASP A 46 11.67 3.99 0.31
N ASP A 47 12.27 3.07 -0.43
CA ASP A 47 13.51 2.34 -0.10
C ASP A 47 14.75 3.14 -0.53
N GLY A 48 14.79 4.43 -0.19
CA GLY A 48 15.93 5.31 -0.47
C GLY A 48 16.10 5.61 -1.95
N SER A 49 15.03 5.98 -2.65
CA SER A 49 15.09 6.37 -4.06
C SER A 49 16.03 7.55 -4.30
N ASN A 50 16.67 7.56 -5.46
CA ASN A 50 17.58 8.63 -5.89
C ASN A 50 16.92 9.60 -6.90
N ASP A 51 15.66 9.37 -7.23
CA ASP A 51 14.85 10.20 -8.12
C ASP A 51 13.79 11.00 -7.33
N ARG A 52 12.75 11.51 -7.99
CA ARG A 52 11.68 12.28 -7.33
C ARG A 52 10.56 11.43 -6.76
N THR A 53 10.74 10.12 -6.56
CA THR A 53 9.72 9.19 -6.00
C THR A 53 9.06 9.76 -4.75
N ALA A 54 9.83 10.16 -3.75
CA ALA A 54 9.29 10.72 -2.51
C ALA A 54 8.55 12.05 -2.72
N GLN A 55 9.03 12.88 -3.64
CA GLN A 55 8.39 14.16 -3.95
C GLN A 55 7.03 13.94 -4.59
N VAL A 56 6.93 13.09 -5.62
CA VAL A 56 5.65 12.85 -6.30
C VAL A 56 4.62 12.21 -5.39
N VAL A 57 5.04 11.37 -4.43
CA VAL A 57 4.12 10.82 -3.42
C VAL A 57 3.60 11.93 -2.50
N ARG A 58 4.44 12.87 -2.08
CA ARG A 58 4.00 14.03 -1.26
C ARG A 58 3.00 14.90 -2.02
N GLU A 59 3.22 15.13 -3.30
CA GLU A 59 2.29 15.87 -4.16
C GLU A 59 0.92 15.18 -4.23
N VAL A 60 0.91 13.86 -4.43
CA VAL A 60 -0.34 13.07 -4.39
C VAL A 60 -0.98 13.10 -3.00
N ALA A 61 -0.21 12.99 -1.92
CA ALA A 61 -0.74 13.03 -0.55
C ALA A 61 -1.40 14.38 -0.19
N ALA A 62 -1.01 15.47 -0.85
CA ALA A 62 -1.68 16.76 -0.69
C ALA A 62 -3.11 16.77 -1.28
N GLU A 63 -3.35 15.98 -2.34
CA GLU A 63 -4.68 15.80 -2.96
C GLU A 63 -5.49 14.66 -2.31
N TYR A 64 -4.81 13.65 -1.77
CA TYR A 64 -5.38 12.42 -1.25
C TYR A 64 -4.89 12.14 0.17
N PRO A 65 -5.60 12.62 1.22
CA PRO A 65 -5.19 12.47 2.63
C PRO A 65 -5.03 11.02 3.11
N GLU A 66 -5.61 10.05 2.41
CA GLU A 66 -5.41 8.62 2.64
C GLU A 66 -4.01 8.11 2.25
N VAL A 67 -3.25 8.87 1.45
CA VAL A 67 -1.89 8.52 1.02
C VAL A 67 -0.88 9.00 2.05
N ARG A 68 -0.01 8.10 2.51
CA ARG A 68 1.07 8.35 3.46
C ARG A 68 2.40 7.87 2.90
N LEU A 69 3.46 8.63 3.17
CA LEU A 69 4.83 8.29 2.79
C LEU A 69 5.66 7.94 4.03
N ILE A 70 6.42 6.85 3.94
CA ILE A 70 7.54 6.55 4.82
C ILE A 70 8.79 6.47 3.96
N GLN A 71 9.84 7.19 4.36
CA GLN A 71 11.14 7.09 3.73
C GLN A 71 12.10 6.30 4.62
N SER A 72 12.89 5.43 4.00
CA SER A 72 13.92 4.63 4.65
C SER A 72 15.21 4.71 3.83
N GLU A 73 16.34 4.41 4.47
CA GLU A 73 17.55 4.06 3.74
C GLU A 73 17.33 2.77 2.93
N HIS A 74 18.03 2.65 1.79
CA HIS A 74 17.96 1.48 0.92
C HIS A 74 18.44 0.22 1.65
N ARG A 75 17.50 -0.65 1.99
CA ARG A 75 17.76 -1.91 2.73
C ARG A 75 17.12 -3.13 2.07
N GLY A 76 16.61 -2.94 0.85
CA GLY A 76 16.02 -3.98 0.03
C GLY A 76 14.57 -4.29 0.39
N LYS A 77 13.86 -4.90 -0.58
CA LYS A 77 12.41 -5.12 -0.58
C LYS A 77 11.84 -5.70 0.71
N GLY A 78 12.53 -6.68 1.32
CA GLY A 78 12.05 -7.31 2.56
C GLY A 78 11.95 -6.33 3.73
N PHE A 79 12.92 -5.42 3.85
CA PHE A 79 12.90 -4.36 4.85
C PHE A 79 11.79 -3.35 4.58
N THR A 80 11.65 -2.92 3.32
CA THR A 80 10.61 -1.98 2.87
C THR A 80 9.21 -2.49 3.16
N VAL A 81 8.92 -3.75 2.80
CA VAL A 81 7.62 -4.39 3.07
C VAL A 81 7.38 -4.52 4.58
N ARG A 82 8.39 -4.95 5.34
CA ARG A 82 8.28 -5.06 6.81
C ARG A 82 7.97 -3.72 7.45
N THR A 83 8.66 -2.66 7.03
CA THR A 83 8.45 -1.29 7.53
C THR A 83 7.01 -0.84 7.24
N GLY A 84 6.50 -1.10 6.04
CA GLY A 84 5.11 -0.77 5.71
C GLY A 84 4.10 -1.54 6.54
N VAL A 85 4.25 -2.87 6.64
CA VAL A 85 3.33 -3.72 7.43
C VAL A 85 3.32 -3.33 8.91
N LEU A 86 4.46 -2.93 9.48
CA LEU A 86 4.55 -2.50 10.88
C LEU A 86 3.95 -1.12 11.16
N ASN A 87 3.84 -0.26 10.13
CA ASN A 87 3.28 1.10 10.25
C ASN A 87 1.86 1.23 9.71
N ALA A 88 1.31 0.16 9.12
CA ALA A 88 -0.06 0.09 8.65
C ALA A 88 -1.06 0.23 9.82
N THR A 89 -2.12 1.02 9.61
CA THR A 89 -3.13 1.29 10.64
C THR A 89 -4.48 0.61 10.38
N GLY A 90 -4.66 0.04 9.19
CA GLY A 90 -5.88 -0.61 8.76
C GLY A 90 -6.11 -1.99 9.40
N GLU A 91 -7.36 -2.42 9.41
CA GLU A 91 -7.77 -3.75 9.92
C GLU A 91 -7.19 -4.88 9.06
N HIS A 92 -7.14 -4.68 7.75
CA HIS A 92 -6.51 -5.58 6.80
C HIS A 92 -5.29 -4.92 6.16
N ILE A 93 -4.27 -5.72 5.83
CA ILE A 93 -3.06 -5.23 5.15
C ILE A 93 -2.89 -5.96 3.83
N LEU A 94 -2.66 -5.17 2.79
CA LEU A 94 -2.45 -5.64 1.44
C LEU A 94 -1.11 -5.09 0.95
N VAL A 95 -0.16 -5.96 0.64
CA VAL A 95 1.13 -5.52 0.08
C VAL A 95 1.04 -5.64 -1.44
N CYS A 96 1.23 -4.54 -2.16
CA CYS A 96 1.13 -4.48 -3.61
C CYS A 96 2.38 -3.84 -4.20
N ASP A 97 2.99 -4.46 -5.20
CA ASP A 97 4.12 -3.85 -5.90
C ASP A 97 3.64 -2.61 -6.68
N ALA A 98 4.48 -1.56 -6.73
CA ALA A 98 4.21 -0.30 -7.45
C ALA A 98 3.92 -0.53 -8.96
N ASP A 99 4.29 -1.70 -9.45
CA ASP A 99 4.35 -2.02 -10.86
C ASP A 99 3.02 -2.11 -11.59
N LEU A 100 1.90 -2.37 -10.88
CA LEU A 100 0.56 -2.62 -11.43
C LEU A 100 0.53 -3.49 -12.71
N ALA A 101 1.58 -4.28 -12.98
CA ALA A 101 1.86 -4.77 -14.31
C ALA A 101 0.93 -5.92 -14.69
N THR A 102 -0.22 -5.56 -15.24
CA THR A 102 -0.92 -6.36 -16.26
C THR A 102 -1.39 -5.43 -17.37
N LYS A 103 -0.50 -5.25 -18.37
CA LYS A 103 -0.86 -4.74 -19.70
C LYS A 103 -1.83 -5.72 -20.38
N LYS A 104 -3.11 -5.65 -20.03
CA LYS A 104 -4.30 -5.98 -20.84
C LYS A 104 -5.44 -6.35 -19.89
N ASN A 105 -6.54 -5.63 -20.06
CA ASN A 105 -7.88 -5.88 -19.53
C ASN A 105 -8.25 -5.07 -18.28
N ARG A 106 -9.46 -4.51 -18.33
CA ARG A 106 -10.08 -3.47 -17.49
C ARG A 106 -10.28 -3.83 -16.01
N SER A 107 -9.64 -4.87 -15.51
CA SER A 107 -9.76 -5.30 -14.12
C SER A 107 -8.51 -4.85 -13.39
N LEU A 108 -8.65 -4.09 -12.30
CA LEU A 108 -7.56 -3.76 -11.37
C LEU A 108 -7.01 -5.04 -10.76
N ARG A 109 -6.19 -5.78 -11.50
CA ARG A 109 -5.57 -7.01 -11.04
C ARG A 109 -4.28 -6.64 -10.35
N LEU A 110 -4.43 -6.10 -9.15
CA LEU A 110 -3.31 -5.83 -8.29
C LEU A 110 -2.65 -7.19 -7.93
N THR A 111 -1.36 -7.37 -8.25
CA THR A 111 -0.59 -8.46 -7.66
C THR A 111 -0.34 -8.08 -6.22
N CYS A 112 -1.31 -8.41 -5.38
CA CYS A 112 -1.19 -8.15 -3.96
C CYS A 112 -1.14 -9.46 -3.19
N ARG A 113 -0.34 -9.43 -2.13
CA ARG A 113 -0.38 -10.45 -1.10
C ARG A 113 -1.16 -9.89 0.07
N MET A 114 -2.29 -10.51 0.39
CA MET A 114 -3.00 -10.21 1.62
C MET A 114 -2.14 -10.73 2.78
N VAL A 115 -1.81 -9.83 3.70
CA VAL A 115 -1.13 -10.16 4.95
C VAL A 115 -2.16 -9.93 6.05
N THR A 116 -2.85 -10.99 6.46
CA THR A 116 -3.72 -10.91 7.63
C THR A 116 -2.83 -10.92 8.88
N GLN A 117 -2.93 -9.87 9.70
CA GLN A 117 -2.42 -9.99 11.06
C GLN A 117 -3.34 -10.96 11.80
N SER A 118 -2.82 -12.12 12.18
CA SER A 118 -3.38 -12.86 13.30
C SER A 118 -3.42 -11.90 14.50
N PRO A 119 -4.47 -11.89 15.36
CA PRO A 119 -4.46 -11.14 16.60
C PRO A 119 -3.40 -11.76 17.51
N LEU A 120 -2.14 -11.42 17.28
CA LEU A 120 -1.02 -11.84 18.12
C LEU A 120 -0.30 -10.57 18.57
N PRO A 121 0.00 -10.48 19.88
CA PRO A 121 0.71 -9.35 20.44
C PRO A 121 2.05 -9.16 19.74
N ARG A 122 2.54 -7.92 19.77
CA ARG A 122 3.75 -7.41 19.10
C ARG A 122 5.05 -8.12 19.52
N ALA A 123 5.15 -9.43 19.45
CA ALA A 123 6.37 -10.19 19.66
C ALA A 123 6.16 -11.63 19.19
N LYS A 124 6.96 -12.03 18.19
CA LYS A 124 7.26 -13.41 17.75
C LYS A 124 6.24 -14.07 16.81
N GLY A 125 6.71 -14.42 15.61
CA GLY A 125 6.02 -15.29 14.65
C GLY A 125 5.58 -14.57 13.38
N TRP A 126 6.45 -14.54 12.38
CA TRP A 126 6.25 -13.80 11.12
C TRP A 126 5.48 -14.67 10.11
N ALA A 127 4.33 -14.13 9.67
CA ALA A 127 3.53 -14.52 8.51
C ALA A 127 3.15 -16.01 8.36
N ARG A 128 1.93 -16.38 8.80
CA ARG A 128 1.23 -17.48 8.12
C ARG A 128 0.81 -16.98 6.74
N ALA A 129 1.14 -17.73 5.70
CA ALA A 129 0.68 -17.44 4.34
C ALA A 129 -0.85 -17.48 4.31
N ALA A 130 -1.49 -16.32 4.10
CA ALA A 130 -2.85 -16.26 3.59
C ALA A 130 -2.80 -16.46 2.07
N SER A 131 -3.79 -17.16 1.53
CA SER A 131 -3.89 -17.48 0.11
C SER A 131 -3.86 -16.21 -0.74
N ALA A 132 -3.41 -16.33 -1.99
CA ALA A 132 -3.64 -15.30 -2.99
C ALA A 132 -5.15 -15.20 -3.25
N SER A 133 -5.85 -14.42 -2.45
CA SER A 133 -7.25 -14.08 -2.70
C SER A 133 -7.28 -13.11 -3.88
N ARG A 134 -7.89 -13.57 -4.97
CA ARG A 134 -8.21 -12.73 -6.12
C ARG A 134 -9.23 -11.70 -5.67
N PHE A 135 -8.84 -10.43 -5.57
CA PHE A 135 -9.82 -9.35 -5.52
C PHE A 135 -10.29 -9.12 -6.95
N THR A 136 -11.39 -9.78 -7.33
CA THR A 136 -12.11 -9.47 -8.56
C THR A 136 -13.18 -8.46 -8.20
N GLY A 137 -12.94 -7.18 -8.49
CA GLY A 137 -14.04 -6.23 -8.65
C GLY A 137 -14.87 -6.70 -9.84
N THR A 138 -16.14 -7.02 -9.61
CA THR A 138 -17.13 -7.27 -10.65
C THR A 138 -17.45 -6.00 -11.42
#